data_AF-A0A7Z9WFR3-F1
#
_entry.id   AF-A0A7Z9WFR3-F1
#
_cell.length_a   1.000
_cell.length_b   1.000
_cell.length_c   1.000
_cell.angle_alpha   90.00
_cell.angle_beta   90.00
_cell.angle_gamma   90.00
#
_symmetry.space_group_name_H-M   'P 1'
#
loop_
_entity.id
_entity.type
_entity.pdbx_description
1 polymer ?
#
loop_
_entity_poly.entity_id
_entity_poly.type
_entity_poly.pdbx_seq_one_letter_code
_entity_poly.pdbx_strand_id
1 'polypeptide(L)'
;ETFSNEPEQLLGRVIEVTLGDLTNDMSKYNVKLALKIDQIGGDSAYTKFIGHELTRDYLRSLIKRQTSMITANLDQIVCRHFSLTPL
;
A
#
# COMPACT_ATOMS: atom_id res chain seq x y z
N GLU A 1 4.95 4.93 -16.01
CA GLU A 1 6.19 4.21 -16.33
C GLU A 1 7.33 4.82 -15.54
N THR A 2 8.13 4.00 -14.85
CA THR A 2 9.29 4.47 -14.07
C THR A 2 10.56 4.19 -14.86
N PHE A 3 11.01 5.16 -15.64
CA PHE A 3 12.28 5.05 -16.35
C PHE A 3 13.43 5.06 -15.34
N SER A 4 14.18 3.97 -15.29
CA SER A 4 15.46 3.89 -14.59
C SER A 4 16.42 3.12 -15.49
N ASN A 5 17.66 3.59 -15.57
CA ASN A 5 18.65 3.11 -16.51
C ASN A 5 19.28 1.76 -16.08
N GLU A 6 19.14 1.36 -14.82
CA GLU A 6 19.70 0.13 -14.27
C GLU A 6 18.66 -0.56 -13.36
N PRO A 7 18.45 -1.88 -13.49
CA PRO A 7 17.43 -2.62 -12.73
C PRO A 7 17.68 -2.59 -11.22
N GLU A 8 18.93 -2.49 -10.78
CA GLU A 8 19.27 -2.44 -9.35
C GLU A 8 18.76 -1.15 -8.66
N GLN A 9 18.62 -0.05 -9.40
CA GLN A 9 18.15 1.23 -8.86
C GLN A 9 16.63 1.28 -8.64
N LEU A 10 15.89 0.34 -9.22
CA LEU A 10 14.44 0.21 -9.03
C LEU A 10 14.10 -0.50 -7.72
N LEU A 11 15.02 -1.30 -7.17
CA LEU A 11 14.82 -2.01 -5.91
C LEU A 11 14.69 -1.02 -4.74
N GLY A 12 13.65 -1.22 -3.93
CA GLY A 12 13.40 -0.40 -2.76
C GLY A 12 12.68 0.92 -3.02
N ARG A 13 12.36 1.26 -4.28
CA ARG A 13 11.51 2.42 -4.60
C ARG A 13 10.08 2.17 -4.15
N VAL A 14 9.47 3.22 -3.59
CA VAL A 14 8.04 3.24 -3.26
C VAL A 14 7.29 3.91 -4.40
N ILE A 15 6.28 3.21 -4.91
CA ILE A 15 5.36 3.68 -5.93
C ILE A 15 4.01 3.92 -5.24
N GLU A 16 3.42 5.07 -5.53
CA GLU A 16 2.05 5.38 -5.13
C GLU A 16 1.11 5.04 -6.28
N VAL A 17 0.09 4.23 -5.99
CA VAL A 17 -0.96 3.84 -6.96
C VAL A 17 -2.31 3.96 -6.26
N THR A 18 -3.36 4.32 -6.98
CA THR A 18 -4.71 4.31 -6.40
C THR A 18 -5.38 2.95 -6.59
N LEU A 19 -6.28 2.56 -5.67
CA LEU A 19 -7.08 1.34 -5.85
C LEU A 19 -7.99 1.41 -7.08
N GLY A 20 -8.39 2.63 -7.46
CA GLY A 20 -9.20 2.88 -8.65
C GLY A 20 -8.50 2.39 -9.91
N ASP A 21 -7.20 2.64 -10.03
CA ASP A 21 -6.43 2.23 -11.21
C ASP A 21 -6.22 0.71 -11.29
N LEU A 22 -6.24 0.01 -10.15
CA LEU A 22 -6.07 -1.45 -10.09
C LEU A 22 -7.38 -2.21 -10.32
N THR A 23 -8.49 -1.69 -9.78
CA THR A 23 -9.80 -2.38 -9.81
C THR A 23 -10.72 -1.81 -10.91
N ASN A 24 -10.31 -0.72 -11.57
CA ASN A 24 -11.12 0.06 -12.50
C ASN A 24 -12.43 0.61 -11.88
N ASP A 25 -12.44 0.79 -10.56
CA ASP A 25 -13.56 1.29 -9.78
C ASP A 25 -13.33 2.78 -9.43
N MET A 26 -13.99 3.68 -10.16
CA MET A 26 -13.85 5.13 -9.94
C MET A 26 -14.30 5.59 -8.54
N SER A 27 -15.07 4.76 -7.81
CA SER A 27 -15.53 5.08 -6.46
C SER A 27 -14.43 4.96 -5.40
N LYS A 28 -13.31 4.30 -5.71
CA LYS A 28 -12.24 3.96 -4.75
C LYS A 28 -10.95 4.78 -4.94
N TYR A 29 -11.00 5.87 -5.71
CA TYR A 29 -9.88 6.82 -5.84
C TYR A 29 -9.43 7.45 -4.50
N ASN A 30 -10.27 7.35 -3.47
CA ASN A 30 -9.99 7.88 -2.14
C ASN A 30 -8.92 7.08 -1.37
N VAL A 31 -8.47 5.94 -1.91
CA VAL A 31 -7.44 5.10 -1.29
C VAL A 31 -6.15 5.19 -2.11
N LYS A 32 -5.11 5.73 -1.49
CA LYS A 32 -3.74 5.71 -1.99
C LYS A 32 -3.01 4.51 -1.40
N LEU A 33 -2.37 3.73 -2.26
CA LEU A 33 -1.57 2.56 -1.88
C LEU A 33 -0.09 2.90 -2.02
N ALA A 34 0.71 2.54 -1.02
CA ALA A 34 2.16 2.60 -1.07
C ALA A 34 2.73 1.19 -1.31
N LEU A 35 3.29 0.99 -2.50
CA LEU A 35 3.87 -0.28 -2.94
C LEU A 35 5.39 -0.15 -3.03
N LYS A 36 6.14 -1.06 -2.40
CA LYS A 36 7.59 -1.14 -2.52
C LYS A 36 8.00 -2.20 -3.52
N ILE A 37 8.93 -1.89 -4.42
CA ILE A 37 9.54 -2.92 -5.27
C ILE A 37 10.53 -3.74 -4.43
N ASP A 38 10.34 -5.06 -4.39
CA ASP A 38 11.19 -5.99 -3.64
C ASP A 38 12.13 -6.79 -4.54
N GLN A 39 11.63 -7.21 -5.71
CA GLN A 39 12.40 -7.99 -6.68
C GLN A 39 11.97 -7.62 -8.09
N ILE A 40 12.89 -7.76 -9.05
CA ILE A 40 12.64 -7.54 -10.46
C ILE A 40 13.00 -8.83 -11.18
N GLY A 41 12.02 -9.44 -11.82
CA GLY A 41 12.17 -10.64 -12.63
C GLY A 41 12.06 -10.28 -14.10
N GLY A 42 13.19 -10.10 -14.78
CA GLY A 42 13.23 -9.67 -16.18
C GLY A 42 12.45 -8.37 -16.37
N ASP A 43 11.33 -8.45 -17.09
CA ASP A 43 10.46 -7.31 -17.42
C ASP A 43 9.33 -7.08 -16.39
N SER A 44 9.18 -7.96 -15.39
CA SER A 44 8.13 -7.86 -14.37
C SER A 44 8.70 -7.52 -13.00
N ALA A 45 8.13 -6.52 -12.32
CA ALA A 45 8.51 -6.15 -10.97
C ALA A 45 7.55 -6.73 -9.94
N TYR A 46 8.09 -7.42 -8.93
CA TYR A 46 7.34 -7.87 -7.76
C TYR A 46 7.34 -6.79 -6.69
N THR A 47 6.15 -6.39 -6.28
CA THR A 47 5.95 -5.35 -5.26
C THR A 47 5.36 -5.93 -3.97
N LYS A 48 5.79 -5.38 -2.84
CA LYS A 48 5.23 -5.63 -1.51
C LYS A 48 4.40 -4.43 -1.08
N PHE A 49 3.24 -4.70 -0.51
CA PHE A 49 2.39 -3.69 0.10
C PHE A 49 3.02 -3.21 1.43
N ILE A 50 3.31 -1.91 1.54
CA ILE A 50 3.77 -1.30 2.81
C ILE A 50 2.57 -0.81 3.61
N GLY A 51 1.62 -0.14 2.95
CA GLY A 51 0.52 0.52 3.61
C GLY A 51 -0.41 1.23 2.63
N HIS A 52 -1.50 1.76 3.18
CA HIS A 52 -2.46 2.56 2.44
C HIS A 52 -2.84 3.79 3.26
N GLU A 53 -3.13 4.88 2.56
CA GLU A 53 -3.63 6.10 3.16
C GLU A 53 -4.97 6.47 2.48
N LEU A 54 -5.92 6.92 3.29
CA LEU A 54 -7.18 7.48 2.82
C LEU A 54 -7.02 8.98 2.60
N THR A 55 -7.65 9.53 1.57
CA THR A 55 -7.64 10.98 1.34
C THR A 55 -8.30 11.73 2.50
N ARG A 56 -7.78 12.92 2.82
CA ARG A 56 -8.30 13.75 3.91
C ARG A 56 -9.75 14.16 3.70
N ASP A 57 -10.15 14.39 2.45
CA ASP A 57 -11.53 14.76 2.10
C ASP A 57 -12.49 13.61 2.41
N TYR A 58 -12.08 12.37 2.15
CA TYR A 58 -12.85 11.19 2.49
C TYR A 58 -12.96 11.03 4.01
N LEU A 59 -11.85 11.16 4.75
CA LEU A 59 -11.87 11.12 6.21
C LEU A 59 -12.79 12.19 6.82
N ARG A 60 -12.78 13.40 6.28
CA ARG A 60 -13.67 14.49 6.72
C ARG A 60 -15.14 14.23 6.41
N SER A 61 -15.43 13.59 5.28
CA SER A 61 -16.82 13.26 4.89
C SER A 61 -17.48 12.23 5.82
N LEU A 62 -16.66 11.39 6.47
CA LEU A 62 -17.11 10.39 7.43
C LEU A 62 -17.50 11.01 8.77
N ILE A 63 -16.89 12.14 9.15
CA ILE A 63 -17.12 12.81 10.43
C ILE A 63 -18.36 13.71 10.31
N LYS A 64 -19.44 13.34 10.99
CA LYS A 64 -20.71 14.09 11.00
C LYS A 64 -21.07 14.59 12.40
N ARG A 65 -21.96 15.60 12.45
CA ARG A 65 -22.52 16.10 13.72
C ARG A 65 -23.48 15.06 14.31
N GLN A 66 -23.53 14.97 15.64
CA GLN A 66 -24.39 14.04 16.40
C GLN A 66 -24.07 12.54 16.21
N THR A 67 -22.91 12.20 15.65
CA THR A 67 -22.43 10.82 15.55
C THR A 67 -21.20 10.60 16.42
N SER A 68 -21.13 9.48 17.13
CA SER A 68 -19.93 9.05 17.85
C SER A 68 -18.97 8.35 16.89
N MET A 69 -17.75 8.90 16.72
CA MET A 69 -16.68 8.24 15.97
C MET A 69 -15.91 7.30 16.91
N ILE A 70 -15.76 6.05 16.53
CA ILE A 70 -14.93 5.06 17.24
C ILE A 70 -13.68 4.84 16.40
N THR A 71 -12.50 5.13 16.98
CA THR A 71 -11.20 4.88 16.34
C THR A 71 -10.50 3.78 17.12
N ALA A 72 -10.12 2.70 16.44
CA ALA A 72 -9.39 1.59 17.02
C ALA A 72 -8.12 1.36 16.17
N ASN A 73 -6.97 1.32 16.84
CA ASN A 73 -5.71 0.93 16.22
C ASN A 73 -5.53 -0.56 16.53
N LEU A 74 -5.41 -1.37 15.49
CA LEU A 74 -5.22 -2.81 15.60
C LEU A 74 -3.85 -3.17 15.04
N ASP A 75 -2.94 -3.56 15.92
CA ASP A 75 -1.64 -4.10 15.52
C ASP A 75 -1.82 -5.58 15.17
N GLN A 76 -1.83 -5.90 13.88
CA GLN A 76 -1.90 -7.27 13.41
C GLN A 76 -0.51 -7.79 13.04
N ILE A 77 -0.01 -8.73 13.83
CA ILE A 77 1.20 -9.49 13.50
C ILE A 77 0.79 -10.61 12.56
N VAL A 78 1.12 -10.45 11.28
CA VAL A 78 0.97 -11.53 10.29
C VAL A 78 2.10 -12.53 10.53
N CYS A 79 1.77 -13.70 11.10
CA CYS A 79 2.69 -14.83 11.24
C CYS A 79 2.99 -15.47 9.87
N ARG A 80 3.76 -14.78 9.02
CA ARG A 80 4.39 -15.38 7.84
C ARG A 80 5.66 -16.08 8.29
N HIS A 81 5.53 -17.39 8.54
CA HIS A 81 6.59 -18.39 8.70
C HIS A 81 7.94 -17.82 9.17
N PHE A 82 8.01 -17.53 10.46
CA PHE A 82 9.27 -17.28 11.16
C PHE A 82 10.00 -18.63 11.23
N SER A 83 10.80 -18.96 10.22
CA SER A 83 11.72 -20.10 10.28
C SER A 83 12.81 -19.75 11.29
N LEU A 84 12.57 -20.09 12.55
CA LEU A 84 13.64 -20.26 13.54
C LEU A 84 14.56 -21.34 13.01
N THR A 85 15.71 -20.96 12.46
CA THR A 85 16.88 -21.84 12.43
C THR A 85 17.42 -21.90 13.86
N PRO A 86 17.31 -23.04 14.56
CA PRO A 86 17.94 -23.20 15.86
C PRO A 86 19.45 -23.36 15.65
N LEU A 87 20.23 -22.58 16.40
CA LEU A 87 21.60 -22.95 16.76
C LEU A 87 21.54 -23.80 18.02
#